data_AF-A0A7S3LAM3-F1
#
_entry.id   AF-A0A7S3LAM3-F1
#
_cell.length_a   1.000
_cell.length_b   1.000
_cell.length_c   1.000
_cell.angle_alpha   90.00
_cell.angle_beta   90.00
_cell.angle_gamma   90.00
#
_symmetry.space_group_name_H-M   'P 1'
#
loop_
_entity.id
_entity.type
_entity.pdbx_description
1 polymer ?
#
loop_
_entity_poly.entity_id
_entity_poly.type
_entity_poly.pdbx_seq_one_letter_code
_entity_poly.pdbx_strand_id
1 'polypeptide(L)'
;GKLVVQAFLELDNVQRSIGIELSPTRYQAAVMAWDTIRHEYNNYLLSSDRGRRLVLLQGDLLEYDWITDATHVYVASLCFSNAMMHELSQKLTTSGHGRLQCLATLKQLPGLDYSRMEYVEMTWTRPNGCPVYFYDFSKNGS
;
A
#
# COMPACT_ATOMS: atom_id res chain seq x y z
N GLY A 1 -8.71 2.37 2.22
CA GLY A 1 -9.52 1.62 1.22
C GLY A 1 -9.41 2.14 -0.20
N LYS A 2 -9.61 3.45 -0.46
CA LYS A 2 -9.74 3.98 -1.83
C LYS A 2 -8.61 3.58 -2.80
N LEU A 3 -7.35 3.76 -2.42
CA LEU A 3 -6.20 3.43 -3.28
C LEU A 3 -6.19 1.96 -3.70
N VAL A 4 -6.44 1.03 -2.78
CA VAL A 4 -6.38 -0.41 -3.07
C VAL A 4 -7.54 -0.86 -3.96
N VAL A 5 -8.72 -0.23 -3.81
CA VAL A 5 -9.86 -0.42 -4.71
C VAL A 5 -9.54 0.12 -6.10
N GLN A 6 -8.99 1.34 -6.17
CA GLN A 6 -8.64 1.95 -7.45
C GLN A 6 -7.57 1.14 -8.20
N ALA A 7 -6.50 0.71 -7.50
CA ALA A 7 -5.49 -0.18 -8.08
C ALA A 7 -6.08 -1.49 -8.60
N PHE A 8 -7.04 -2.07 -7.88
CA PHE A 8 -7.74 -3.27 -8.33
C PHE A 8 -8.63 -3.01 -9.56
N LEU A 9 -9.26 -1.85 -9.67
CA LEU A 9 -10.14 -1.56 -10.82
C LEU A 9 -9.36 -1.14 -12.06
N GLU A 10 -8.27 -0.38 -11.89
CA GLU A 10 -7.62 0.34 -13.00
C GLU A 10 -6.31 -0.30 -13.48
N LEU A 11 -5.62 -1.12 -12.67
CA LEU A 11 -4.33 -1.70 -13.02
C LEU A 11 -4.46 -3.16 -13.45
N ASP A 12 -4.52 -3.41 -14.76
CA ASP A 12 -4.70 -4.75 -15.34
C ASP A 12 -3.64 -5.78 -14.92
N ASN A 13 -2.45 -5.33 -14.55
CA ASN A 13 -1.34 -6.17 -14.10
C ASN A 13 -1.37 -6.48 -12.59
N VAL A 14 -2.33 -5.93 -11.83
CA VAL A 14 -2.50 -6.24 -10.41
C VAL A 14 -3.40 -7.47 -10.24
N GLN A 15 -2.79 -8.59 -9.85
CA GLN A 15 -3.50 -9.83 -9.54
C GLN A 15 -4.14 -9.82 -8.15
N ARG A 16 -3.49 -9.18 -7.18
CA ARG A 16 -3.97 -9.10 -5.79
C ARG A 16 -3.74 -7.69 -5.24
N SER A 17 -4.78 -7.08 -4.69
CA SER A 17 -4.72 -5.80 -4.01
C SER A 17 -5.17 -5.97 -2.56
N ILE A 18 -4.35 -5.53 -1.60
CA ILE A 18 -4.61 -5.72 -0.17
C ILE A 18 -4.56 -4.35 0.53
N GLY A 19 -5.63 -4.01 1.25
CA GLY A 19 -5.64 -2.87 2.17
C GLY A 19 -5.62 -3.33 3.62
N ILE A 20 -4.66 -2.85 4.39
CA ILE A 20 -4.58 -3.05 5.85
C ILE A 20 -4.90 -1.72 6.52
N GLU A 21 -5.84 -1.71 7.45
CA GLU A 21 -6.27 -0.51 8.17
C GLU A 21 -6.45 -0.81 9.66
N LEU A 22 -5.79 -0.01 10.51
CA LEU A 22 -5.87 -0.17 11.95
C LEU A 22 -7.21 0.33 12.51
N SER A 23 -7.72 1.45 11.98
CA SER A 23 -8.93 2.08 12.49
C SER A 23 -10.19 1.28 12.10
N PRO A 24 -10.97 0.77 13.08
CA PRO A 24 -12.17 -0.02 12.79
C PRO A 24 -13.19 0.73 11.94
N THR A 25 -13.39 2.02 12.20
CA THR A 25 -14.35 2.86 11.47
C THR A 25 -13.92 3.09 10.02
N ARG A 26 -12.63 3.36 9.77
CA ARG A 26 -12.11 3.51 8.40
C ARG A 26 -12.14 2.20 7.63
N TYR A 27 -11.85 1.09 8.31
CA TYR A 27 -11.97 -0.25 7.74
C TYR A 27 -13.40 -0.55 7.30
N GLN A 28 -14.38 -0.37 8.20
CA GLN A 28 -15.80 -0.57 7.90
C GLN A 28 -16.27 0.31 6.73
N ALA A 29 -15.89 1.59 6.73
CA ALA A 29 -16.20 2.48 5.61
C ALA A 29 -15.62 1.99 4.29
N ALA A 30 -14.40 1.44 4.29
CA ALA A 30 -13.79 0.86 3.10
C ALA A 30 -14.51 -0.41 2.61
N VAL A 31 -14.94 -1.28 3.54
CA VAL A 31 -15.71 -2.48 3.22
C VAL A 31 -17.06 -2.12 2.60
N MET A 32 -17.82 -1.22 3.24
CA MET A 32 -19.12 -0.78 2.73
C MET A 32 -18.99 -0.15 1.34
N ALA A 33 -18.02 0.73 1.13
CA ALA A 33 -17.78 1.34 -0.18
C ALA A 33 -17.43 0.30 -1.25
N TRP A 34 -16.62 -0.71 -0.90
CA TRP A 34 -16.30 -1.79 -1.81
C TRP A 34 -17.51 -2.66 -2.14
N ASP A 35 -18.36 -2.98 -1.15
CA ASP A 35 -19.58 -3.75 -1.37
C ASP A 35 -20.57 -3.02 -2.29
N THR A 36 -20.72 -1.70 -2.13
CA THR A 36 -21.52 -0.87 -3.03
C THR A 36 -20.99 -0.96 -4.47
N ILE A 37 -19.69 -0.74 -4.68
CA ILE A 37 -19.07 -0.83 -6.02
C ILE A 37 -19.25 -2.23 -6.60
N ARG A 38 -19.02 -3.27 -5.80
CA ARG A 38 -19.16 -4.66 -6.25
C ARG A 38 -20.59 -4.97 -6.68
N HIS A 39 -21.59 -4.45 -5.97
CA HIS A 39 -22.99 -4.63 -6.32
C HIS A 39 -23.38 -3.90 -7.60
N GLU A 40 -22.98 -2.63 -7.74
CA GLU A 40 -23.30 -1.79 -8.89
C GLU A 40 -22.62 -2.27 -10.18
N TYR A 41 -21.38 -2.74 -10.08
CA TYR A 41 -20.55 -3.14 -11.23
C TYR A 41 -20.45 -4.65 -11.41
N ASN A 42 -21.35 -5.43 -10.79
CA ASN A 42 -21.26 -6.90 -10.75
C ASN A 42 -21.07 -7.54 -12.14
N ASN A 43 -21.82 -7.07 -13.15
CA ASN A 43 -21.69 -7.59 -14.53
C ASN A 43 -20.34 -7.28 -15.18
N TYR A 44 -19.72 -6.14 -14.86
CA TYR A 44 -18.41 -5.75 -15.38
C TYR A 44 -17.27 -6.45 -14.64
N LEU A 45 -17.42 -6.63 -13.33
CA LEU A 45 -16.44 -7.33 -12.50
C LEU A 45 -16.41 -8.83 -12.79
N LEU A 46 -17.57 -9.46 -13.03
CA LEU A 46 -17.66 -10.89 -13.40
C LEU A 46 -17.03 -11.20 -14.76
N SER A 47 -17.11 -10.26 -15.72
CA SER A 47 -16.45 -10.42 -17.03
C SER A 47 -14.95 -10.11 -16.97
N SER A 48 -14.51 -9.34 -15.99
CA SER A 48 -13.11 -9.01 -15.72
C SER A 48 -12.43 -9.96 -14.73
N ASP A 49 -13.14 -10.99 -14.26
CA ASP A 49 -12.67 -11.93 -13.24
C ASP A 49 -11.64 -12.92 -13.81
N ARG A 50 -10.44 -12.40 -14.08
CA ARG A 50 -9.25 -13.17 -14.46
C ARG A 50 -8.60 -13.85 -13.23
N GLY A 51 -9.36 -14.12 -12.17
CA GLY A 51 -8.84 -14.59 -10.88
C GLY A 51 -8.18 -13.50 -10.04
N ARG A 52 -8.48 -12.22 -10.32
CA ARG A 52 -7.94 -11.08 -9.57
C ARG A 52 -8.67 -10.95 -8.23
N ARG A 53 -7.97 -10.55 -7.17
CA ARG A 53 -8.56 -10.47 -5.82
C ARG A 53 -8.29 -9.14 -5.11
N LEU A 54 -9.34 -8.56 -4.54
CA LEU A 54 -9.24 -7.49 -3.55
C LEU A 54 -9.47 -8.05 -2.14
N VAL A 55 -8.61 -7.66 -1.19
CA VAL A 55 -8.75 -8.03 0.23
C VAL A 55 -8.63 -6.78 1.10
N LEU A 56 -9.57 -6.61 2.02
CA LEU A 56 -9.49 -5.59 3.06
C LEU A 56 -9.33 -6.28 4.41
N LEU A 57 -8.30 -5.90 5.15
CA LEU A 57 -7.96 -6.43 6.47
C LEU A 57 -8.01 -5.30 7.49
N GLN A 58 -8.61 -5.58 8.65
CA GLN A 58 -8.50 -4.74 9.82
C GLN A 58 -7.31 -5.22 10.66
N GLY A 59 -6.44 -4.32 11.10
CA GLY A 59 -5.36 -4.64 12.03
C GLY A 59 -4.12 -3.79 11.84
N ASP A 60 -3.08 -4.14 12.59
CA ASP A 60 -1.79 -3.45 12.55
C ASP A 60 -0.92 -3.98 11.40
N LEU A 61 -0.47 -3.08 10.54
CA LEU A 61 0.46 -3.39 9.45
C LEU A 61 1.75 -4.05 9.95
N LEU A 62 2.22 -3.72 11.16
CA LEU A 62 3.46 -4.25 11.71
C LEU A 62 3.31 -5.73 12.13
N GLU A 63 2.10 -6.19 12.43
CA GLU A 63 1.82 -7.56 12.84
C GLU A 63 1.63 -8.52 11.65
N TYR A 64 1.20 -8.02 10.49
CA TYR A 64 1.04 -8.85 9.30
C TYR A 64 2.38 -9.16 8.62
N ASP A 65 2.52 -10.37 8.07
CA ASP A 65 3.61 -10.71 7.14
C ASP A 65 3.24 -10.34 5.70
N TRP A 66 3.32 -9.04 5.39
CA TRP A 66 3.11 -8.54 4.04
C TRP A 66 4.38 -8.57 3.19
N ILE A 67 5.56 -8.69 3.80
CA ILE A 67 6.86 -8.63 3.11
C ILE A 67 7.06 -9.87 2.22
N THR A 68 6.65 -11.04 2.70
CA THR A 68 6.83 -12.30 1.97
C THR A 68 6.09 -12.31 0.63
N ASP A 69 4.88 -11.77 0.59
CA ASP A 69 3.96 -11.91 -0.54
C ASP A 69 3.84 -10.65 -1.42
N ALA A 70 4.07 -9.46 -0.87
CA ALA A 70 3.88 -8.22 -1.63
C ALA A 70 5.05 -7.94 -2.58
N THR A 71 4.74 -7.49 -3.79
CA THR A 71 5.75 -6.95 -4.72
C THR A 71 5.83 -5.43 -4.63
N HIS A 72 4.71 -4.76 -4.35
CA HIS A 72 4.62 -3.31 -4.24
C HIS A 72 3.85 -2.94 -2.98
N VAL A 73 4.39 -2.01 -2.20
CA VAL A 73 3.78 -1.54 -0.97
C VAL A 73 3.74 -0.03 -0.97
N TYR A 74 2.60 0.53 -0.56
CA TYR A 74 2.45 1.95 -0.28
C TYR A 74 1.99 2.13 1.16
N VAL A 75 2.67 2.99 1.91
CA VAL A 75 2.32 3.34 3.28
C VAL A 75 2.03 4.84 3.37
N ALA A 76 0.79 5.18 3.71
CA ALA A 76 0.34 6.55 3.95
C ALA A 76 0.88 7.09 5.30
N SER A 77 2.20 7.11 5.46
CA SER A 77 2.90 7.30 6.73
C SER A 77 3.00 8.74 7.23
N LEU A 78 2.24 9.68 6.66
CA LEU A 78 2.37 11.12 6.94
C LEU A 78 2.31 11.44 8.43
N CYS A 79 1.39 10.78 9.16
CA CYS A 79 1.18 11.00 10.58
C CYS A 79 1.81 9.91 11.47
N PHE A 80 2.67 9.05 10.93
CA PHE A 80 3.33 8.02 11.72
C PHE A 80 4.36 8.64 12.66
N SER A 81 4.40 8.17 13.90
CA SER A 81 5.42 8.58 14.88
C SER A 81 6.82 8.11 14.43
N ASN A 82 7.87 8.73 14.97
CA ASN A 82 9.24 8.29 14.65
C ASN A 82 9.47 6.84 15.11
N ALA A 83 8.91 6.44 16.25
CA ALA A 83 8.96 5.05 16.74
C ALA A 83 8.35 4.08 15.72
N MET A 84 7.17 4.39 15.19
CA MET A 84 6.51 3.55 14.18
C MET A 84 7.30 3.50 12.86
N MET A 85 7.94 4.60 12.46
CA MET A 85 8.83 4.60 11.29
C MET A 85 10.09 3.76 11.51
N HIS A 86 10.64 3.75 12.73
CA HIS A 86 11.74 2.86 13.11
C HIS A 86 11.33 1.39 13.10
N GLU A 87 10.18 1.05 13.65
CA GLU A 87 9.66 -0.32 13.65
C GLU A 87 9.40 -0.83 12.22
N LEU A 88 8.83 0.02 11.36
CA LEU A 88 8.64 -0.31 9.94
C LEU A 88 9.97 -0.55 9.21
N SER A 89 10.98 0.28 9.48
CA SER A 89 12.35 0.11 8.96
C SER A 89 13.00 -1.18 9.46
N GLN A 90 12.86 -1.48 10.75
CA GLN A 90 13.37 -2.72 11.35
C GLN A 90 12.69 -3.95 10.77
N LYS A 91 11.37 -3.92 10.53
CA LYS A 91 10.63 -5.02 9.91
C LYS A 91 11.20 -5.36 8.52
N LEU A 92 11.53 -4.35 7.72
CA LEU A 92 12.12 -4.52 6.38
C LEU A 92 13.56 -5.07 6.41
N THR A 93 14.37 -4.64 7.37
CA THR A 93 15.77 -5.10 7.48
C THR A 93 15.88 -6.50 8.07
N THR A 94 14.98 -6.88 8.98
CA THR A 94 15.01 -8.19 9.67
C THR A 94 14.35 -9.31 8.89
N SER A 95 13.25 -9.03 8.19
CA SER A 95 12.48 -10.06 7.46
C SER A 95 13.10 -10.40 6.09
N GLY A 96 14.13 -9.65 5.67
CA GLY A 96 14.54 -9.59 4.27
C GLY A 96 13.47 -8.93 3.40
N HIS A 97 13.68 -8.92 2.08
CA HIS A 97 12.78 -8.23 1.15
C HIS A 97 11.90 -9.19 0.33
N GLY A 98 11.97 -10.51 0.55
CA GLY A 98 11.09 -11.49 -0.11
C GLY A 98 10.90 -11.25 -1.60
N ARG A 99 9.65 -10.98 -2.00
CA ARG A 99 9.26 -10.62 -3.38
C ARG A 99 9.08 -9.11 -3.59
N LEU A 100 9.34 -8.30 -2.56
CA LEU A 100 9.20 -6.86 -2.60
C LEU A 100 10.14 -6.29 -3.65
N GLN A 101 9.59 -5.47 -4.54
CA GLN A 101 10.29 -4.76 -5.59
C GLN A 101 10.31 -3.26 -5.29
N CYS A 102 9.21 -2.73 -4.75
CA CYS A 102 9.06 -1.31 -4.49
C CYS A 102 8.28 -1.06 -3.20
N LEU A 103 8.79 -0.16 -2.37
CA LEU A 103 8.06 0.45 -1.26
C LEU A 103 8.01 1.97 -1.47
N ALA A 104 6.82 2.55 -1.26
CA ALA A 104 6.61 3.98 -1.27
C ALA A 104 6.06 4.45 0.09
N THR A 105 6.66 5.50 0.66
CA THR A 105 6.24 6.08 1.94
C THR A 105 6.15 7.60 1.87
N LEU A 106 5.28 8.21 2.70
CA LEU A 106 5.15 9.67 2.81
C LEU A 106 6.14 10.31 3.81
N LYS A 107 6.83 9.46 4.58
CA LYS A 107 7.93 9.83 5.46
C LYS A 107 9.11 8.91 5.17
N GLN A 108 10.32 9.46 5.20
CA GLN A 108 11.54 8.66 5.04
C GLN A 108 11.66 7.62 6.16
N LEU A 109 11.96 6.38 5.79
CA LEU A 109 12.35 5.30 6.70
C LEU A 109 13.76 5.54 7.25
N PRO A 110 13.95 5.61 8.58
CA PRO A 110 15.27 5.76 9.17
C PRO A 110 16.17 4.57 8.85
N GLY A 111 17.41 4.83 8.45
CA GLY A 111 18.41 3.77 8.21
C GLY A 111 18.23 2.97 6.91
N LEU A 112 17.28 3.33 6.05
CA LEU A 112 17.18 2.80 4.69
C LEU A 112 17.46 3.90 3.67
N ASP A 113 18.29 3.57 2.69
CA ASP A 113 18.53 4.42 1.52
C ASP A 113 17.34 4.31 0.56
N TYR A 114 16.75 5.45 0.22
CA TYR A 114 15.72 5.51 -0.81
C TYR A 114 16.39 5.71 -2.18
N SER A 115 15.81 5.11 -3.22
CA SER A 115 16.34 5.20 -4.59
C SER A 115 15.97 6.50 -5.27
N ARG A 116 14.80 7.06 -4.95
CA ARG A 116 14.38 8.40 -5.41
C ARG A 116 13.33 9.01 -4.48
N MET A 117 13.18 10.33 -4.58
CA MET A 117 12.15 11.11 -3.92
C MET A 117 11.40 11.92 -4.99
N GLU A 118 10.07 11.89 -4.97
CA GLU A 118 9.24 12.71 -5.85
C GLU A 118 8.23 13.51 -5.03
N TYR A 119 7.89 14.72 -5.49
CA TYR A 119 6.82 15.52 -4.90
C TYR A 119 5.51 15.21 -5.63
N VAL A 120 4.60 14.53 -4.94
CA VAL A 120 3.31 14.14 -5.51
C VAL A 120 2.22 15.08 -5.00
N GLU A 121 1.45 15.64 -5.93
CA GLU A 121 0.34 16.52 -5.59
C GLU A 121 -0.75 15.76 -4.84
N MET A 122 -1.19 16.33 -3.72
CA MET A 122 -2.37 15.89 -2.99
C MET A 122 -3.35 17.04 -2.84
N THR A 123 -4.60 16.72 -2.54
CA THR A 123 -5.66 17.72 -2.33
C THR A 123 -5.32 18.79 -1.29
N TRP A 124 -4.39 18.49 -0.37
CA TRP A 124 -3.98 19.33 0.75
C TRP A 124 -2.55 19.89 0.64
N THR A 125 -1.80 19.61 -0.44
CA THR A 125 -0.40 20.06 -0.60
C THR A 125 -0.14 20.95 -1.81
N ARG A 126 -1.18 21.47 -2.47
CA ARG A 126 -1.00 22.37 -3.61
C ARG A 126 -0.32 23.69 -3.19
N PRO A 127 0.62 24.23 -4.00
CA PRO A 127 1.12 23.70 -5.28
C PRO A 127 2.34 22.76 -5.14
N ASN A 128 2.90 22.61 -3.94
CA ASN A 128 4.25 22.06 -3.75
C ASN A 128 4.30 20.53 -3.64
N GLY A 129 3.17 19.85 -3.45
CA GLY A 129 3.11 18.40 -3.29
C GLY A 129 3.60 17.90 -1.92
N CYS A 130 3.50 16.58 -1.73
CA CYS A 130 4.04 15.87 -0.57
C CYS A 130 5.23 15.02 -1.04
N PRO A 131 6.37 15.01 -0.32
CA PRO A 131 7.47 14.13 -0.67
C PRO A 131 7.03 12.66 -0.50
N VAL A 132 7.30 11.87 -1.53
CA VAL A 132 7.12 10.42 -1.56
C VAL A 132 8.50 9.79 -1.76
N TYR A 133 8.89 8.95 -0.82
CA TYR A 133 10.18 8.25 -0.84
C TYR A 133 9.97 6.86 -1.42
N PHE A 134 10.75 6.52 -2.44
CA PHE A 134 10.69 5.23 -3.12
C PHE A 134 11.94 4.41 -2.82
N TYR A 135 11.73 3.16 -2.40
CA TYR A 135 12.78 2.19 -2.09
C TYR A 135 12.69 1.05 -3.10
N ASP A 136 13.74 0.88 -3.91
CA ASP A 136 13.86 -0.19 -4.90
C ASP A 136 14.61 -1.39 -4.30
N PHE A 137 13.96 -2.55 -4.32
CA PHE A 137 14.51 -3.81 -3.83
C PHE A 137 14.85 -4.78 -4.96
N SER A 138 14.51 -4.44 -6.21
CA SER A 138 14.75 -5.29 -7.38
C SER A 138 16.24 -5.43 -7.74
N LYS A 139 17.09 -4.50 -7.28
CA LYS A 139 18.52 -4.45 -7.60
C LYS A 139 19.43 -5.17 -6.60
N ASN A 140 18.92 -5.55 -5.44
CA ASN A 140 19.73 -6.11 -4.34
C ASN A 140 19.67 -7.65 -4.26
N GLY A 141 19.17 -8.32 -5.30
CA GLY A 141 19.10 -9.78 -5.41
C GLY A 141 20.28 -10.42 -6.15
N SER A 142 21.50 -9.96 -5.90
CA SER A 142 22.74 -10.56 -6.42
C SER A 142 23.49 -11.32 -5.35
#